data_AF-A0A2M8YZN5-F1
#
_entry.id   AF-A0A2M8YZN5-F1
#
_cell.length_a   1.000
_cell.length_b   1.000
_cell.length_c   1.000
_cell.angle_alpha   90.00
_cell.angle_beta   90.00
_cell.angle_gamma   90.00
#
_symmetry.space_group_name_H-M   'P 1'
#
loop_
_entity.id
_entity.type
_entity.pdbx_description
1 polymer ?
#
loop_
_entity_poly.entity_id
_entity_poly.type
_entity_poly.pdbx_seq_one_letter_code
_entity_poly.pdbx_strand_id
1 'polypeptide(L)'
;MITLTNKQARNFMLLKHGLLGDHKFNGKQGVFEFVRQAGCIQFDPVDSCGKNAELTLQSRVKDFTKQTLYELLYNDRILVDYPDKNLSIIPTEDWPYFERYRNAAREGGRRFKELRELESSTKDYIQANGSVGSDNLPIKGSIHWHSSIHWSGNWSGDTNASRAVLEQLYSTGELIIHHKKGSRKYYDLTHKHLPAELLDIPDPLPDEFEHQKWRILRRIGAVGLLWNRSSDAWLNIWGLKTPQRTEMFKELLDEGKILQVSVDGLKDILFCQAEDLSLIDTVLQTDTYKPRCELIAPLDCMMWDRKLIRALFDFEYTWEIYTPADKRKYGFYVLPMLYGNRFIGRLEAVADIKKSTLVIKNIWYEDGIRQTKKLQEAIIGCLKRFAKFNECDVIDFAYLDV
;
A
#
# COMPACT_ATOMS: atom_id res chain seq x y z
N MET A 1 -23.82 7.75 -17.66
CA MET A 1 -22.44 8.31 -17.62
C MET A 1 -22.48 9.56 -16.74
N ILE A 2 -21.62 9.64 -15.73
CA ILE A 2 -21.49 10.76 -14.81
C ILE A 2 -20.47 11.74 -15.37
N THR A 3 -20.69 13.05 -15.22
CA THR A 3 -19.73 14.08 -15.64
C THR A 3 -19.28 14.89 -14.43
N LEU A 4 -17.96 15.01 -14.26
CA LEU A 4 -17.33 15.81 -13.21
C LEU A 4 -16.40 16.85 -13.83
N THR A 5 -16.33 18.04 -13.22
CA THR A 5 -15.18 18.92 -13.45
C THR A 5 -13.90 18.25 -12.94
N ASN A 6 -12.73 18.65 -13.45
CA ASN A 6 -11.44 18.19 -12.91
C ASN A 6 -11.33 18.43 -11.39
N LYS A 7 -11.82 19.58 -10.90
CA LYS A 7 -11.86 19.90 -9.46
C LYS A 7 -12.70 18.90 -8.68
N GLN A 8 -13.88 18.53 -9.19
CA GLN A 8 -14.77 17.55 -8.54
C GLN A 8 -14.15 16.15 -8.56
N ALA A 9 -13.50 15.74 -9.65
CA ALA A 9 -12.79 14.46 -9.72
C ALA A 9 -11.65 14.37 -8.69
N ARG A 10 -10.87 15.45 -8.52
CA ARG A 10 -9.86 15.53 -7.44
C ARG A 10 -10.51 15.44 -6.07
N ASN A 11 -11.57 16.21 -5.82
CA ASN A 11 -12.28 16.18 -4.54
C ASN A 11 -12.83 14.79 -4.24
N PHE A 12 -13.39 14.10 -5.24
CA PHE A 12 -13.89 12.73 -5.11
C PHE A 12 -12.78 11.78 -4.64
N MET A 13 -11.63 11.78 -5.33
CA MET A 13 -10.50 10.95 -4.92
C MET A 13 -10.08 11.27 -3.49
N LEU A 14 -9.90 12.55 -3.16
CA LEU A 14 -9.42 12.95 -1.84
C LEU A 14 -10.42 12.63 -0.73
N LEU A 15 -11.73 12.77 -0.95
CA LEU A 15 -12.73 12.39 0.04
C LEU A 15 -12.82 10.88 0.21
N LYS A 16 -12.74 10.09 -0.88
CA LYS A 16 -12.70 8.62 -0.80
C LYS A 16 -11.52 8.16 0.05
N HIS A 17 -10.39 8.82 -0.13
CA HIS A 17 -9.16 8.58 0.63
C HIS A 17 -9.14 9.21 2.03
N GLY A 18 -10.15 10.00 2.42
CA GLY A 18 -10.16 10.68 3.72
C GLY A 18 -9.04 11.71 3.87
N LEU A 19 -8.70 12.44 2.79
CA LEU A 19 -7.64 13.44 2.69
C LEU A 19 -8.16 14.88 2.51
N LEU A 20 -9.49 15.08 2.46
CA LEU A 20 -10.15 16.38 2.32
C LEU A 20 -11.32 16.47 3.31
N GLY A 21 -11.63 17.67 3.81
CA GLY A 21 -12.67 17.86 4.81
C GLY A 21 -12.21 17.46 6.22
N ASP A 22 -13.11 16.93 7.04
CA ASP A 22 -12.76 16.38 8.35
C ASP A 22 -12.24 14.94 8.24
N HIS A 23 -11.63 14.41 9.31
CA HIS A 23 -11.16 13.03 9.32
C HIS A 23 -12.34 12.05 9.24
N LYS A 24 -12.37 11.24 8.18
CA LYS A 24 -13.33 10.14 8.00
C LYS A 24 -13.01 8.93 8.90
N PHE A 25 -11.73 8.65 9.08
CA PHE A 25 -11.25 7.44 9.79
C PHE A 25 -10.62 7.84 11.13
N ASN A 26 -10.88 7.06 12.19
CA ASN A 26 -10.36 7.33 13.53
C ASN A 26 -9.89 6.04 14.24
N GLY A 27 -8.69 6.11 14.81
CA GLY A 27 -8.10 5.06 15.62
C GLY A 27 -8.01 3.72 14.91
N LYS A 28 -8.01 2.65 15.70
CA LYS A 28 -7.84 1.27 15.23
C LYS A 28 -8.91 0.81 14.24
N GLN A 29 -10.17 1.15 14.52
CA GLN A 29 -11.29 0.85 13.63
C GLN A 29 -11.15 1.57 12.27
N GLY A 30 -10.76 2.84 12.29
CA GLY A 30 -10.54 3.62 11.06
C GLY A 30 -9.40 3.08 10.19
N VAL A 31 -8.35 2.50 10.79
CA VAL A 31 -7.31 1.80 10.02
C VAL A 31 -7.91 0.62 9.26
N PHE A 32 -8.66 -0.25 9.95
CA PHE A 32 -9.28 -1.42 9.33
C PHE A 32 -10.27 -1.02 8.23
N GLU A 33 -11.14 -0.04 8.50
CA GLU A 33 -12.10 0.48 7.51
C GLU A 33 -11.42 1.02 6.26
N PHE A 34 -10.33 1.79 6.39
CA PHE A 34 -9.60 2.29 5.24
C PHE A 34 -8.92 1.16 4.45
N VAL A 35 -8.23 0.23 5.14
CA VAL A 35 -7.55 -0.90 4.47
C VAL A 35 -8.57 -1.79 3.76
N ARG A 36 -9.73 -2.05 4.39
CA ARG A 36 -10.83 -2.80 3.79
C ARG A 36 -11.41 -2.10 2.57
N GLN A 37 -11.67 -0.79 2.66
CA GLN A 37 -12.15 0.03 1.53
C GLN A 37 -11.14 0.06 0.38
N ALA A 38 -9.85 0.20 0.67
CA ALA A 38 -8.79 0.20 -0.33
C ALA A 38 -8.51 -1.21 -0.88
N GLY A 39 -8.98 -2.26 -0.21
CA GLY A 39 -8.57 -3.64 -0.40
C GLY A 39 -7.14 -3.90 0.07
N CYS A 40 -6.16 -3.12 -0.38
CA CYS A 40 -4.80 -3.28 0.10
C CYS A 40 -4.00 -1.99 0.14
N ILE A 41 -3.00 -1.96 1.02
CA ILE A 41 -1.97 -0.91 1.08
C ILE A 41 -0.60 -1.56 0.97
N GLN A 42 0.36 -0.90 0.32
CA GLN A 42 1.66 -1.50 0.06
C GLN A 42 2.54 -1.55 1.32
N PHE A 43 3.08 -2.73 1.64
CA PHE A 43 3.87 -3.02 2.83
C PHE A 43 5.38 -2.89 2.58
N ASP A 44 5.78 -1.76 2.01
CA ASP A 44 7.18 -1.46 1.72
C ASP A 44 7.96 -1.12 3.00
N PRO A 45 9.15 -1.71 3.23
CA PRO A 45 9.87 -1.59 4.49
C PRO A 45 10.82 -0.39 4.57
N VAL A 46 10.98 0.43 3.51
CA VAL A 46 11.87 1.58 3.55
C VAL A 46 11.37 2.58 4.60
N ASP A 47 12.28 3.01 5.49
CA ASP A 47 11.95 3.81 6.67
C ASP A 47 12.94 4.98 6.82
N SER A 48 12.57 6.14 6.27
CA SER A 48 13.26 7.41 6.50
C SER A 48 12.57 8.22 7.61
N CYS A 49 11.24 8.21 7.60
CA CYS A 49 10.38 8.93 8.52
C CYS A 49 9.03 8.21 8.67
N GLY A 50 9.06 6.88 8.73
CA GLY A 50 7.91 5.99 8.66
C GLY A 50 7.93 5.12 7.41
N LYS A 51 7.39 3.90 7.53
CA LYS A 51 7.24 2.97 6.40
C LYS A 51 6.01 3.30 5.57
N ASN A 52 5.97 2.84 4.32
CA ASN A 52 4.92 3.25 3.38
C ASN A 52 3.49 3.03 3.92
N ALA A 53 3.21 1.85 4.50
CA ALA A 53 1.90 1.57 5.09
C ALA A 53 1.55 2.49 6.27
N GLU A 54 2.54 2.80 7.10
CA GLU A 54 2.38 3.71 8.24
C GLU A 54 2.11 5.14 7.75
N LEU A 55 2.81 5.59 6.70
CA LEU A 55 2.61 6.91 6.08
C LEU A 55 1.24 7.05 5.40
N THR A 56 0.79 6.01 4.70
CA THR A 56 -0.54 5.95 4.10
C THR A 56 -1.63 6.10 5.17
N LEU A 57 -1.47 5.45 6.33
CA LEU A 57 -2.44 5.52 7.41
C LEU A 57 -2.37 6.83 8.19
N GLN A 58 -1.17 7.35 8.50
CA GLN A 58 -1.01 8.58 9.29
C GLN A 58 -1.64 9.80 8.62
N SER A 59 -1.65 9.83 7.28
CA SER A 59 -2.27 10.92 6.50
C SER A 59 -3.80 10.91 6.52
N ARG A 60 -4.44 9.80 6.91
CA ARG A 60 -5.90 9.60 6.76
C ARG A 60 -6.60 9.38 8.08
N VAL A 61 -5.99 8.58 8.95
CA VAL A 61 -6.61 8.08 10.18
C VAL A 61 -6.22 8.98 11.34
N LYS A 62 -7.22 9.63 11.93
CA LYS A 62 -7.03 10.41 13.15
C LYS A 62 -6.55 9.50 14.28
N ASP A 63 -5.64 10.00 15.11
CA ASP A 63 -5.10 9.30 16.28
C ASP A 63 -4.40 7.97 15.95
N PHE A 64 -3.91 7.82 14.71
CA PHE A 64 -3.08 6.69 14.29
C PHE A 64 -1.68 6.71 14.95
N THR A 65 -1.20 5.53 15.33
CA THR A 65 0.18 5.29 15.78
C THR A 65 0.76 4.04 15.12
N LYS A 66 2.09 3.91 15.10
CA LYS A 66 2.75 2.68 14.60
C LYS A 66 2.29 1.43 15.38
N GLN A 67 2.02 1.58 16.68
CA GLN A 67 1.48 0.52 17.53
C GLN A 67 0.09 0.07 17.08
N THR A 68 -0.77 0.98 16.61
CA THR A 68 -2.10 0.64 16.08
C THR A 68 -2.00 -0.35 14.92
N LEU A 69 -1.10 -0.10 13.96
CA LEU A 69 -0.90 -1.04 12.84
C LEU A 69 -0.26 -2.35 13.31
N TYR A 70 0.67 -2.30 14.26
CA TYR A 70 1.28 -3.48 14.85
C TYR A 70 0.23 -4.41 15.46
N GLU A 71 -0.68 -3.88 16.27
CA GLU A 71 -1.74 -4.67 16.91
C GLU A 71 -2.64 -5.36 15.87
N LEU A 72 -3.08 -4.61 14.86
CA LEU A 72 -3.97 -5.12 13.81
C LEU A 72 -3.35 -6.27 13.01
N LEU A 73 -2.03 -6.18 12.75
CA LEU A 73 -1.28 -7.21 12.02
C LEU A 73 -0.91 -8.40 12.89
N TYR A 74 -0.47 -8.16 14.13
CA TYR A 74 0.28 -9.14 14.92
C TYR A 74 -0.44 -9.66 16.16
N ASN A 75 -1.42 -8.92 16.68
CA ASN A 75 -2.20 -9.31 17.86
C ASN A 75 -3.62 -9.70 17.48
N ASP A 76 -4.37 -8.82 16.83
CA ASP A 76 -5.78 -9.07 16.50
C ASP A 76 -5.95 -9.93 15.26
N ARG A 77 -4.95 -9.94 14.37
CA ARG A 77 -4.95 -10.69 13.11
C ARG A 77 -6.13 -10.36 12.19
N ILE A 78 -6.71 -9.16 12.30
CA ILE A 78 -7.75 -8.71 11.36
C ILE A 78 -7.16 -8.11 10.07
N LEU A 79 -5.86 -7.81 10.10
CA LEU A 79 -5.03 -7.54 8.93
C LEU A 79 -3.90 -8.57 8.84
N VAL A 80 -3.46 -8.87 7.62
CA VAL A 80 -2.33 -9.75 7.34
C VAL A 80 -1.50 -9.20 6.19
N ASP A 81 -0.19 -9.44 6.20
CA ASP A 81 0.64 -9.16 5.04
C ASP A 81 0.70 -10.35 4.07
N TYR A 82 0.44 -10.08 2.80
CA TYR A 82 0.49 -11.07 1.72
C TYR A 82 0.66 -10.37 0.35
N PRO A 83 1.25 -11.02 -0.67
CA PRO A 83 1.32 -10.45 -2.02
C PRO A 83 -0.07 -10.16 -2.62
N ASP A 84 -0.38 -8.87 -2.83
CA ASP A 84 -1.54 -8.41 -3.60
C ASP A 84 -1.10 -7.61 -4.83
N LYS A 85 -0.91 -6.29 -4.77
CA LYS A 85 -0.31 -5.52 -5.89
C LYS A 85 1.21 -5.69 -5.92
N ASN A 86 1.79 -5.54 -4.74
CA ASN A 86 3.15 -5.89 -4.38
C ASN A 86 3.02 -6.66 -3.05
N LEU A 87 4.06 -6.76 -2.24
CA LEU A 87 3.85 -7.11 -0.83
C LEU A 87 2.93 -6.04 -0.21
N SER A 88 1.78 -6.47 0.29
CA SER A 88 0.72 -5.59 0.76
C SER A 88 0.21 -6.03 2.12
N ILE A 89 -0.49 -5.13 2.80
CA ILE A 89 -1.38 -5.46 3.92
C ILE A 89 -2.79 -5.54 3.36
N ILE A 90 -3.50 -6.61 3.70
CA ILE A 90 -4.88 -6.89 3.30
C ILE A 90 -5.74 -7.22 4.54
N PRO A 91 -7.07 -7.04 4.48
CA PRO A 91 -7.99 -7.65 5.43
C PRO A 91 -7.78 -9.17 5.47
N THR A 92 -7.75 -9.75 6.67
CA THR A 92 -7.61 -11.21 6.82
C THR A 92 -8.79 -11.96 6.20
N GLU A 93 -9.98 -11.34 6.15
CA GLU A 93 -11.15 -11.90 5.47
C GLU A 93 -10.93 -12.17 3.97
N ASP A 94 -9.95 -11.49 3.34
CA ASP A 94 -9.61 -11.72 1.94
C ASP A 94 -8.67 -12.92 1.73
N TRP A 95 -8.16 -13.54 2.80
CA TRP A 95 -7.19 -14.64 2.73
C TRP A 95 -7.58 -15.77 1.76
N PRO A 96 -8.83 -16.26 1.69
CA PRO A 96 -9.21 -17.33 0.77
C PRO A 96 -9.01 -16.98 -0.71
N TYR A 97 -9.23 -15.71 -1.10
CA TYR A 97 -9.11 -15.25 -2.49
C TYR A 97 -7.68 -15.28 -3.05
N PHE A 98 -6.69 -15.57 -2.22
CA PHE A 98 -5.29 -15.69 -2.63
C PHE A 98 -4.82 -17.15 -2.75
N GLU A 99 -5.73 -18.13 -2.69
CA GLU A 99 -5.39 -19.55 -2.75
C GLU A 99 -4.68 -19.94 -4.05
N ARG A 100 -5.06 -19.39 -5.20
CA ARG A 100 -4.34 -19.62 -6.47
C ARG A 100 -2.87 -19.20 -6.42
N TYR A 101 -2.55 -18.12 -5.70
CA TYR A 101 -1.18 -17.66 -5.52
C TYR A 101 -0.40 -18.61 -4.60
N ARG A 102 -1.03 -19.07 -3.51
CA ARG A 102 -0.44 -20.10 -2.64
C ARG A 102 -0.19 -21.39 -3.41
N ASN A 103 -1.14 -21.83 -4.24
CA ASN A 103 -0.96 -22.98 -5.13
C ASN A 103 0.19 -22.80 -6.12
N ALA A 104 0.29 -21.64 -6.77
CA ALA A 104 1.42 -21.34 -7.65
C ALA A 104 2.76 -21.33 -6.90
N ALA A 105 2.81 -20.85 -5.66
CA ALA A 105 3.99 -20.95 -4.81
C ALA A 105 4.35 -22.40 -4.45
N ARG A 106 3.36 -23.25 -4.16
CA ARG A 106 3.57 -24.69 -3.92
C ARG A 106 4.12 -25.38 -5.17
N GLU A 107 3.51 -25.15 -6.33
CA GLU A 107 3.99 -25.73 -7.61
C GLU A 107 5.36 -25.21 -8.02
N GLY A 108 5.63 -23.93 -7.79
CA GLY A 108 6.95 -23.34 -8.03
C GLY A 108 8.03 -23.91 -7.11
N GLY A 109 7.70 -24.09 -5.82
CA GLY A 109 8.59 -24.66 -4.81
C GLY A 109 9.06 -26.08 -5.14
N ARG A 110 8.20 -26.91 -5.76
CA ARG A 110 8.53 -28.28 -6.18
C ARG A 110 9.71 -28.39 -7.13
N ARG A 111 10.09 -27.29 -7.79
CA ARG A 111 11.25 -27.24 -8.71
C ARG A 111 12.60 -27.29 -7.97
N PHE A 112 12.61 -26.92 -6.69
CA PHE A 112 13.80 -26.88 -5.85
C PHE A 112 13.79 -28.09 -4.92
N LYS A 113 14.55 -29.14 -5.27
CA LYS A 113 14.50 -30.43 -4.57
C LYS A 113 14.89 -30.31 -3.09
N GLU A 114 15.84 -29.42 -2.82
CA GLU A 114 16.37 -29.10 -1.49
C GLU A 114 15.29 -28.54 -0.56
N LEU A 115 14.26 -27.85 -1.09
CA LEU A 115 13.22 -27.26 -0.26
C LEU A 115 12.36 -28.31 0.44
N ARG A 116 12.11 -29.47 -0.17
CA ARG A 116 11.15 -30.44 0.36
C ARG A 116 11.51 -30.91 1.77
N GLU A 117 12.77 -31.25 2.00
CA GLU A 117 13.26 -31.68 3.32
C GLU A 117 13.37 -30.51 4.30
N LEU A 118 13.78 -29.33 3.80
CA LEU A 118 13.87 -28.12 4.61
C LEU A 118 12.49 -27.65 5.10
N GLU A 119 11.46 -27.72 4.26
CA GLU A 119 10.09 -27.32 4.59
C GLU A 119 9.54 -28.16 5.75
N SER A 120 9.68 -29.49 5.68
CA SER A 120 9.21 -30.39 6.75
C SER A 120 9.95 -30.11 8.06
N SER A 121 11.28 -30.11 8.04
CA SER A 121 12.09 -29.88 9.23
C SER A 121 11.89 -28.49 9.84
N THR A 122 11.63 -27.46 9.01
CA THR A 122 11.30 -26.11 9.47
C THR A 122 9.96 -26.07 10.18
N LYS A 123 8.93 -26.74 9.64
CA LYS A 123 7.62 -26.82 10.30
C LYS A 123 7.70 -27.56 11.63
N ASP A 124 8.41 -28.68 11.69
CA ASP A 124 8.63 -29.44 12.94
C ASP A 124 9.37 -28.58 13.98
N TYR A 125 10.40 -27.84 13.55
CA TYR A 125 11.12 -26.93 14.43
C TYR A 125 10.23 -25.83 15.01
N ILE A 126 9.41 -25.17 14.17
CA ILE A 126 8.49 -24.11 14.61
C ILE A 126 7.38 -24.69 15.50
N GLN A 127 6.90 -25.90 15.21
CA GLN A 127 5.94 -26.59 16.07
C GLN A 127 6.49 -26.79 17.49
N ALA A 128 7.77 -27.15 17.62
CA ALA A 128 8.42 -27.40 18.90
C ALA A 128 8.93 -26.14 19.63
N ASN A 129 9.35 -25.10 18.89
CA ASN A 129 10.07 -23.94 19.45
C ASN A 129 9.31 -22.61 19.33
N GLY A 130 8.16 -22.59 18.65
CA GLY A 130 7.42 -21.37 18.37
C GLY A 130 8.02 -20.53 17.23
N SER A 131 7.69 -19.23 17.22
CA SER A 131 8.07 -18.35 16.10
C SER A 131 9.58 -18.22 15.93
N VAL A 132 10.07 -18.25 14.69
CA VAL A 132 11.50 -18.25 14.38
C VAL A 132 11.87 -17.24 13.29
N GLY A 133 13.03 -16.61 13.42
CA GLY A 133 13.63 -15.79 12.36
C GLY A 133 14.73 -16.56 11.63
N SER A 134 15.12 -16.10 10.43
CA SER A 134 16.17 -16.73 9.62
C SER A 134 17.50 -16.92 10.36
N ASP A 135 17.83 -16.00 11.27
CA ASP A 135 19.09 -16.02 12.02
C ASP A 135 19.14 -17.14 13.08
N ASN A 136 17.97 -17.66 13.50
CA ASN A 136 17.85 -18.62 14.61
C ASN A 136 17.39 -20.02 14.16
N LEU A 137 16.92 -20.17 12.93
CA LEU A 137 16.54 -21.47 12.39
C LEU A 137 17.83 -22.29 12.15
N PRO A 138 17.95 -23.54 12.66
CA PRO A 138 19.19 -24.32 12.64
C PRO A 138 19.47 -24.95 11.26
N ILE A 139 19.40 -24.13 10.21
CA ILE A 139 19.67 -24.50 8.82
C ILE A 139 20.82 -23.62 8.35
N LYS A 140 21.88 -24.26 7.87
CA LYS A 140 23.08 -23.60 7.35
C LYS A 140 23.17 -23.73 5.84
N GLY A 141 24.00 -22.88 5.23
CA GLY A 141 24.27 -22.90 3.80
C GLY A 141 23.34 -22.01 2.98
N SER A 142 23.37 -22.20 1.67
CA SER A 142 22.61 -21.47 0.69
C SER A 142 22.07 -22.44 -0.36
N ILE A 143 20.93 -22.09 -0.96
CA ILE A 143 20.30 -22.85 -2.04
C ILE A 143 19.91 -21.91 -3.16
N HIS A 144 19.89 -22.42 -4.39
CA HIS A 144 19.29 -21.68 -5.49
C HIS A 144 17.77 -21.64 -5.28
N TRP A 145 17.25 -20.46 -4.97
CA TRP A 145 15.82 -20.26 -4.72
C TRP A 145 15.43 -18.82 -4.97
N HIS A 146 14.24 -18.66 -5.56
CA HIS A 146 13.53 -17.41 -5.66
C HIS A 146 12.03 -17.67 -5.53
N SER A 147 11.28 -16.67 -5.04
CA SER A 147 9.83 -16.78 -4.93
C SER A 147 9.18 -16.83 -6.31
N SER A 148 8.07 -17.57 -6.41
CA SER A 148 7.27 -17.67 -7.64
C SER A 148 6.18 -16.60 -7.74
N ILE A 149 5.87 -15.89 -6.64
CA ILE A 149 4.69 -15.03 -6.56
C ILE A 149 4.99 -13.58 -6.17
N HIS A 150 6.23 -13.30 -5.75
CA HIS A 150 6.67 -11.94 -5.44
C HIS A 150 8.19 -11.82 -5.60
N TRP A 151 8.70 -10.59 -5.61
CA TRP A 151 10.13 -10.34 -5.74
C TRP A 151 10.87 -10.67 -4.43
N SER A 152 11.31 -11.92 -4.29
CA SER A 152 12.21 -12.36 -3.22
C SER A 152 13.13 -13.50 -3.66
N GLY A 153 14.24 -13.66 -2.94
CA GLY A 153 15.34 -14.55 -3.29
C GLY A 153 16.28 -13.97 -4.36
N ASN A 154 17.20 -14.79 -4.83
CA ASN A 154 18.20 -14.42 -5.83
C ASN A 154 17.95 -15.18 -7.13
N TRP A 155 17.58 -14.45 -8.19
CA TRP A 155 17.29 -15.03 -9.50
C TRP A 155 18.53 -15.50 -10.25
N SER A 156 19.71 -14.96 -9.91
CA SER A 156 20.98 -15.26 -10.57
C SER A 156 22.01 -15.88 -9.64
N GLY A 157 21.60 -16.37 -8.47
CA GLY A 157 22.49 -17.00 -7.51
C GLY A 157 21.74 -17.65 -6.36
N ASP A 158 22.44 -17.79 -5.23
CA ASP A 158 21.88 -18.47 -4.07
C ASP A 158 21.27 -17.51 -3.06
N THR A 159 20.27 -18.03 -2.35
CA THR A 159 19.67 -17.43 -1.16
C THR A 159 20.11 -18.24 0.06
N ASN A 160 20.36 -17.58 1.19
CA ASN A 160 20.60 -18.29 2.45
C ASN A 160 19.46 -19.29 2.72
N ALA A 161 19.80 -20.55 3.06
CA ALA A 161 18.85 -21.65 3.08
C ALA A 161 17.73 -21.46 4.12
N SER A 162 18.04 -20.91 5.31
CA SER A 162 17.02 -20.63 6.33
C SER A 162 16.05 -19.55 5.88
N ARG A 163 16.54 -18.50 5.20
CA ARG A 163 15.69 -17.46 4.61
C ARG A 163 14.83 -18.03 3.47
N ALA A 164 15.41 -18.83 2.58
CA ALA A 164 14.72 -19.40 1.43
C ALA A 164 13.53 -20.26 1.85
N VAL A 165 13.71 -21.19 2.81
CA VAL A 165 12.63 -22.05 3.28
C VAL A 165 11.54 -21.27 4.03
N LEU A 166 11.91 -20.27 4.85
CA LEU A 166 10.93 -19.43 5.55
C LEU A 166 10.09 -18.60 4.57
N GLU A 167 10.72 -17.99 3.57
CA GLU A 167 10.01 -17.21 2.56
C GLU A 167 9.19 -18.09 1.59
N GLN A 168 9.64 -19.32 1.32
CA GLN A 168 8.87 -20.31 0.58
C GLN A 168 7.61 -20.71 1.35
N LEU A 169 7.73 -21.13 2.61
CA LEU A 169 6.58 -21.51 3.44
C LEU A 169 5.63 -20.33 3.72
N TYR A 170 6.16 -19.11 3.78
CA TYR A 170 5.34 -17.90 3.80
C TYR A 170 4.57 -17.72 2.48
N SER A 171 5.21 -17.95 1.33
CA SER A 171 4.56 -17.85 0.02
C SER A 171 3.48 -18.90 -0.21
N THR A 172 3.59 -20.07 0.40
CA THR A 172 2.55 -21.12 0.34
C THR A 172 1.43 -20.91 1.37
N GLY A 173 1.56 -19.92 2.25
CA GLY A 173 0.64 -19.65 3.36
C GLY A 173 0.71 -20.66 4.49
N GLU A 174 1.74 -21.52 4.54
CA GLU A 174 1.99 -22.44 5.67
C GLU A 174 2.53 -21.67 6.89
N LEU A 175 3.25 -20.58 6.64
CA LEU A 175 3.69 -19.62 7.65
C LEU A 175 3.09 -18.24 7.39
N ILE A 176 2.92 -17.47 8.47
CA ILE A 176 2.72 -16.03 8.42
C ILE A 176 3.90 -15.31 9.08
N ILE A 177 3.99 -13.99 8.90
CA ILE A 177 4.82 -13.16 9.78
C ILE A 177 4.12 -13.06 11.15
N HIS A 178 4.67 -13.74 12.14
CA HIS A 178 4.20 -13.65 13.52
C HIS A 178 4.41 -12.23 14.06
N HIS A 179 5.61 -11.69 13.91
CA HIS A 179 5.96 -10.33 14.32
C HIS A 179 7.24 -9.87 13.60
N LYS A 180 7.59 -8.59 13.76
CA LYS A 180 8.87 -8.02 13.29
C LYS A 180 9.65 -7.41 14.44
N LYS A 181 10.98 -7.52 14.37
CA LYS A 181 11.94 -6.79 15.22
C LYS A 181 12.87 -6.00 14.32
N GLY A 182 12.60 -4.71 14.16
CA GLY A 182 13.20 -3.90 13.10
C GLY A 182 12.78 -4.41 11.71
N SER A 183 13.74 -4.68 10.83
CA SER A 183 13.51 -5.29 9.52
C SER A 183 13.43 -6.82 9.55
N ARG A 184 13.82 -7.45 10.66
CA ARG A 184 13.80 -8.92 10.81
C ARG A 184 12.37 -9.43 10.97
N LYS A 185 12.06 -10.48 10.22
CA LYS A 185 10.77 -11.19 10.26
C LYS A 185 10.90 -12.45 11.13
N TYR A 186 9.91 -12.68 11.97
CA TYR A 186 9.75 -13.93 12.70
C TYR A 186 8.48 -14.60 12.20
N TYR A 187 8.57 -15.89 11.89
CA TYR A 187 7.53 -16.65 11.25
C TYR A 187 6.97 -17.70 12.20
N ASP A 188 5.68 -17.97 12.10
CA ASP A 188 5.01 -19.06 12.81
C ASP A 188 3.91 -19.67 11.93
N LEU A 189 3.41 -20.84 12.32
CA LEU A 189 2.43 -21.62 11.59
C LEU A 189 1.10 -20.87 11.47
N THR A 190 0.62 -20.69 10.24
CA THR A 190 -0.59 -19.90 9.94
C THR A 190 -1.80 -20.34 10.76
N HIS A 191 -2.02 -21.66 10.90
CA HIS A 191 -3.18 -22.23 11.62
C HIS A 191 -3.21 -21.93 13.12
N LYS A 192 -2.10 -21.47 13.71
CA LYS A 192 -2.08 -21.02 15.11
C LYS A 192 -2.62 -19.61 15.30
N HIS A 193 -2.70 -18.82 14.22
CA HIS A 193 -2.92 -17.38 14.27
C HIS A 193 -4.13 -16.90 13.47
N LEU A 194 -4.47 -17.57 12.37
CA LEU A 194 -5.65 -17.21 11.56
C LEU A 194 -6.82 -18.16 11.86
N PRO A 195 -8.08 -17.68 11.79
CA PRO A 195 -9.27 -18.51 12.00
C PRO A 195 -9.31 -19.70 11.05
N ALA A 196 -9.60 -20.89 11.57
CA ALA A 196 -9.68 -22.12 10.76
C ALA A 196 -10.73 -21.99 9.65
N GLU A 197 -11.81 -21.26 9.91
CA GLU A 197 -12.87 -20.98 8.95
C GLU A 197 -12.34 -20.27 7.71
N LEU A 198 -11.31 -19.42 7.81
CA LEU A 198 -10.70 -18.76 6.65
C LEU A 198 -9.64 -19.62 5.97
N LEU A 199 -9.05 -20.59 6.68
CA LEU A 199 -8.02 -21.47 6.12
C LEU A 199 -8.63 -22.65 5.35
N ASP A 200 -9.80 -23.11 5.78
CA ASP A 200 -10.48 -24.26 5.20
C ASP A 200 -11.42 -23.89 4.03
N ILE A 201 -11.68 -22.58 3.82
CA ILE A 201 -12.46 -22.11 2.66
C ILE A 201 -11.62 -22.28 1.39
N PRO A 202 -12.12 -23.01 0.37
CA PRO A 202 -11.47 -23.09 -0.94
C PRO A 202 -11.47 -21.73 -1.63
N ASP A 203 -10.73 -21.58 -2.75
CA ASP A 203 -10.77 -20.34 -3.55
C ASP A 203 -12.24 -19.94 -3.84
N PRO A 204 -12.74 -18.80 -3.31
CA PRO A 204 -14.13 -18.40 -3.49
C PRO A 204 -14.48 -18.08 -4.95
N LEU A 205 -13.47 -17.79 -5.78
CA LEU A 205 -13.61 -17.47 -7.19
C LEU A 205 -12.68 -18.35 -8.01
N PRO A 206 -12.92 -19.67 -8.14
CA PRO A 206 -11.99 -20.58 -8.80
C PRO A 206 -11.80 -20.27 -10.28
N ASP A 207 -12.80 -19.66 -10.94
CA ASP A 207 -12.68 -19.16 -12.30
C ASP A 207 -11.70 -17.97 -12.38
N GLU A 208 -10.75 -18.03 -13.32
CA GLU A 208 -9.71 -17.01 -13.48
C GLU A 208 -10.28 -15.67 -13.94
N PHE A 209 -11.30 -15.68 -14.80
CA PHE A 209 -11.91 -14.45 -15.28
C PHE A 209 -12.65 -13.73 -14.13
N GLU A 210 -13.45 -14.46 -13.35
CA GLU A 210 -14.15 -13.94 -12.17
C GLU A 210 -13.17 -13.42 -11.10
N HIS A 211 -12.07 -14.15 -10.85
CA HIS A 211 -11.03 -13.69 -9.93
C HIS A 211 -10.38 -12.39 -10.39
N GLN A 212 -9.97 -12.30 -11.65
CA GLN A 212 -9.38 -11.09 -12.21
C GLN A 212 -10.38 -9.92 -12.21
N LYS A 213 -11.66 -10.17 -12.47
CA LYS A 213 -12.75 -9.18 -12.37
C LYS A 213 -12.86 -8.64 -10.94
N TRP A 214 -12.83 -9.51 -9.92
CA TRP A 214 -12.77 -9.11 -8.51
C TRP A 214 -11.51 -8.27 -8.20
N ARG A 215 -10.33 -8.66 -8.72
CA ARG A 215 -9.09 -7.90 -8.56
C ARG A 215 -9.15 -6.52 -9.22
N ILE A 216 -9.76 -6.41 -10.40
CA ILE A 216 -9.96 -5.12 -11.08
C ILE A 216 -10.85 -4.22 -10.23
N LEU A 217 -11.99 -4.73 -9.76
CA LEU A 217 -12.91 -3.97 -8.91
C LEU A 217 -12.20 -3.47 -7.64
N ARG A 218 -11.40 -4.34 -7.00
CA ARG A 218 -10.57 -3.99 -5.84
C ARG A 218 -9.56 -2.87 -6.15
N ARG A 219 -8.93 -2.86 -7.32
CA ARG A 219 -7.96 -1.81 -7.72
C ARG A 219 -8.64 -0.49 -8.08
N ILE A 220 -9.81 -0.53 -8.70
CA ILE A 220 -10.64 0.67 -8.91
C ILE A 220 -10.98 1.28 -7.56
N GLY A 221 -11.40 0.47 -6.58
CA GLY A 221 -11.63 0.93 -5.20
C GLY A 221 -10.38 1.49 -4.52
N ALA A 222 -9.23 0.82 -4.68
CA ALA A 222 -7.96 1.26 -4.09
C ALA A 222 -7.50 2.63 -4.59
N VAL A 223 -7.56 2.87 -5.90
CA VAL A 223 -7.14 4.16 -6.49
C VAL A 223 -8.24 5.21 -6.32
N GLY A 224 -9.49 4.81 -6.49
CA GLY A 224 -10.71 5.62 -6.39
C GLY A 224 -11.32 5.97 -7.73
N LEU A 225 -10.53 6.56 -8.62
CA LEU A 225 -10.84 6.68 -10.05
C LEU A 225 -9.76 5.98 -10.83
N LEU A 226 -10.11 5.21 -11.86
CA LEU A 226 -9.13 4.54 -12.68
C LEU A 226 -9.64 4.32 -14.09
N TRP A 227 -8.79 4.48 -15.10
CA TRP A 227 -9.12 4.21 -16.49
C TRP A 227 -8.91 2.73 -16.88
N ASN A 228 -9.47 2.31 -18.01
CA ASN A 228 -9.14 1.03 -18.63
C ASN A 228 -7.87 1.15 -19.52
N ARG A 229 -6.69 1.41 -18.92
CA ARG A 229 -5.41 1.53 -19.63
C ARG A 229 -4.31 0.73 -18.95
N SER A 230 -3.13 0.64 -19.56
CA SER A 230 -1.93 0.14 -18.87
C SER A 230 -1.59 1.07 -17.69
N SER A 231 -1.39 0.47 -16.52
CA SER A 231 -1.20 1.16 -15.24
C SER A 231 -0.44 0.25 -14.28
N ASP A 232 0.40 0.82 -13.43
CA ASP A 232 1.07 0.08 -12.35
C ASP A 232 0.06 -0.38 -11.28
N ALA A 233 -1.15 0.18 -11.23
CA ALA A 233 -2.22 -0.29 -10.35
C ALA A 233 -2.57 -1.77 -10.60
N TRP A 234 -2.33 -2.28 -11.82
CA TRP A 234 -2.65 -3.65 -12.23
C TRP A 234 -1.57 -4.69 -11.90
N LEU A 235 -0.47 -4.28 -11.27
CA LEU A 235 0.61 -5.19 -10.92
C LEU A 235 0.10 -6.39 -10.10
N ASN A 236 0.70 -7.55 -10.40
CA ASN A 236 0.43 -8.85 -9.79
C ASN A 236 -1.02 -9.37 -9.98
N ILE A 237 -1.74 -8.87 -10.99
CA ILE A 237 -2.87 -9.57 -11.63
C ILE A 237 -2.31 -10.32 -12.85
N TRP A 238 -2.07 -11.62 -12.70
CA TRP A 238 -1.32 -12.41 -13.69
C TRP A 238 -2.10 -12.58 -14.99
N GLY A 239 -1.43 -12.51 -16.14
CA GLY A 239 -2.08 -12.71 -17.44
C GLY A 239 -3.05 -11.60 -17.86
N LEU A 240 -3.21 -10.52 -17.08
CA LEU A 240 -4.13 -9.42 -17.40
C LEU A 240 -3.61 -8.58 -18.57
N LYS A 241 -4.03 -8.94 -19.79
CA LYS A 241 -3.75 -8.18 -21.01
C LYS A 241 -4.93 -7.26 -21.36
N THR A 242 -4.72 -6.36 -22.30
CA THR A 242 -5.71 -5.34 -22.69
C THR A 242 -7.07 -5.91 -23.13
N PRO A 243 -7.17 -6.99 -23.94
CA PRO A 243 -8.47 -7.56 -24.32
C PRO A 243 -9.25 -8.07 -23.11
N GLN A 244 -8.62 -8.88 -22.25
CA GLN A 244 -9.23 -9.43 -21.04
C GLN A 244 -9.70 -8.32 -20.09
N ARG A 245 -8.83 -7.33 -19.84
CA ARG A 245 -9.19 -6.18 -19.00
C ARG A 245 -10.40 -5.43 -19.57
N THR A 246 -10.45 -5.23 -20.87
CA THR A 246 -11.58 -4.53 -21.52
C THR A 246 -12.88 -5.30 -21.38
N GLU A 247 -12.84 -6.62 -21.53
CA GLU A 247 -14.00 -7.49 -21.33
C GLU A 247 -14.50 -7.46 -19.87
N MET A 248 -13.59 -7.55 -18.90
CA MET A 248 -13.95 -7.45 -17.48
C MET A 248 -14.55 -6.10 -17.09
N PHE A 249 -14.03 -5.00 -17.65
CA PHE A 249 -14.64 -3.67 -17.46
C PHE A 249 -16.06 -3.62 -18.05
N LYS A 250 -16.29 -4.26 -19.20
CA LYS A 250 -17.62 -4.36 -19.79
C LYS A 250 -18.57 -5.14 -18.87
N GLU A 251 -18.18 -6.31 -18.39
CA GLU A 251 -19.03 -7.08 -17.46
C GLU A 251 -19.30 -6.34 -16.16
N LEU A 252 -18.30 -5.70 -15.56
CA LEU A 252 -18.50 -4.91 -14.34
C LEU A 252 -19.46 -3.73 -14.54
N LEU A 253 -19.53 -3.17 -15.75
CA LEU A 253 -20.53 -2.16 -16.10
C LEU A 253 -21.92 -2.77 -16.26
N ASP A 254 -22.01 -3.88 -16.99
CA ASP A 254 -23.28 -4.58 -17.25
C ASP A 254 -23.90 -5.11 -15.94
N GLU A 255 -23.06 -5.52 -14.97
CA GLU A 255 -23.45 -5.91 -13.61
C GLU A 255 -23.73 -4.73 -12.67
N GLY A 256 -23.45 -3.49 -13.08
CA GLY A 256 -23.61 -2.30 -12.25
C GLY A 256 -22.64 -2.24 -11.06
N LYS A 257 -21.47 -2.89 -11.14
CA LYS A 257 -20.42 -2.85 -10.10
C LYS A 257 -19.53 -1.62 -10.20
N ILE A 258 -19.39 -1.05 -11.40
CA ILE A 258 -18.62 0.18 -11.64
C ILE A 258 -19.46 1.20 -12.42
N LEU A 259 -19.07 2.46 -12.30
CA LEU A 259 -19.72 3.58 -12.98
C LEU A 259 -18.72 4.31 -13.87
N GLN A 260 -19.18 4.74 -15.04
CA GLN A 260 -18.40 5.60 -15.94
C GLN A 260 -18.44 7.06 -15.49
N VAL A 261 -17.25 7.65 -15.38
CA VAL A 261 -17.02 9.05 -15.00
C VAL A 261 -16.24 9.74 -16.11
N SER A 262 -16.88 10.67 -16.80
CA SER A 262 -16.23 11.63 -17.68
C SER A 262 -15.71 12.81 -16.85
N VAL A 263 -14.49 13.27 -17.14
CA VAL A 263 -13.89 14.40 -16.44
C VAL A 263 -13.53 15.51 -17.43
N ASP A 264 -13.95 16.73 -17.15
CA ASP A 264 -13.65 17.88 -18.02
C ASP A 264 -12.14 18.02 -18.26
N GLY A 265 -11.76 18.14 -19.54
CA GLY A 265 -10.37 18.24 -19.97
C GLY A 265 -9.62 16.90 -20.08
N LEU A 266 -10.21 15.78 -19.68
CA LEU A 266 -9.68 14.44 -19.91
C LEU A 266 -10.42 13.76 -21.06
N LYS A 267 -9.66 13.17 -21.99
CA LYS A 267 -10.21 12.40 -23.12
C LYS A 267 -10.63 10.99 -22.71
N ASP A 268 -9.91 10.39 -21.77
CA ASP A 268 -10.16 9.04 -21.29
C ASP A 268 -11.31 9.04 -20.27
N ILE A 269 -12.18 8.03 -20.35
CA ILE A 269 -13.20 7.77 -19.34
C ILE A 269 -12.55 7.11 -18.12
N LEU A 270 -12.89 7.60 -16.93
CA LEU A 270 -12.52 7.00 -15.66
C LEU A 270 -13.67 6.16 -15.12
N PHE A 271 -13.35 5.27 -14.18
CA PHE A 271 -14.29 4.38 -13.53
C PHE A 271 -14.12 4.47 -12.02
N CYS A 272 -15.22 4.47 -11.28
CA CYS A 272 -15.27 4.27 -9.83
C CYS A 272 -16.17 3.07 -9.50
N GLN A 273 -16.15 2.60 -8.26
CA GLN A 273 -17.10 1.57 -7.83
C GLN A 273 -18.50 2.17 -7.71
N ALA A 274 -19.54 1.37 -7.95
CA ALA A 274 -20.91 1.83 -7.85
C ALA A 274 -21.32 2.23 -6.41
N GLU A 275 -20.70 1.62 -5.40
CA GLU A 275 -20.89 2.00 -4.00
C GLU A 275 -20.44 3.45 -3.69
N ASP A 276 -19.59 4.04 -4.53
CA ASP A 276 -19.13 5.43 -4.38
C ASP A 276 -20.13 6.46 -4.93
N LEU A 277 -21.32 6.06 -5.39
CA LEU A 277 -22.30 6.99 -5.97
C LEU A 277 -22.70 8.12 -5.00
N SER A 278 -22.88 7.82 -3.71
CA SER A 278 -23.17 8.83 -2.69
C SER A 278 -22.05 9.88 -2.56
N LEU A 279 -20.80 9.48 -2.82
CA LEU A 279 -19.66 10.38 -2.82
C LEU A 279 -19.62 11.25 -4.09
N ILE A 280 -20.05 10.71 -5.23
CA ILE A 280 -20.28 11.49 -6.45
C ILE A 280 -21.32 12.59 -6.18
N ASP A 281 -22.46 12.24 -5.59
CA ASP A 281 -23.51 13.22 -5.27
C ASP A 281 -22.98 14.33 -4.36
N THR A 282 -22.15 13.96 -3.37
CA THR A 282 -21.51 14.91 -2.46
C THR A 282 -20.63 15.91 -3.21
N VAL A 283 -19.79 15.47 -4.15
CA VAL A 283 -18.91 16.39 -4.91
C VAL A 283 -19.64 17.22 -5.96
N LEU A 284 -20.81 16.75 -6.43
CA LEU A 284 -21.68 17.52 -7.31
C LEU A 284 -22.39 18.65 -6.56
N GLN A 285 -22.73 18.45 -5.29
CA GLN A 285 -23.51 19.40 -4.48
C GLN A 285 -22.64 20.34 -3.64
N THR A 286 -21.35 20.04 -3.46
CA THR A 286 -20.45 20.79 -2.56
C THR A 286 -19.27 21.40 -3.30
N ASP A 287 -19.24 22.74 -3.34
CA ASP A 287 -18.20 23.49 -4.05
C ASP A 287 -16.91 23.68 -3.25
N THR A 288 -17.01 23.71 -1.92
CA THR A 288 -15.89 24.04 -1.03
C THR A 288 -15.79 23.07 0.12
N TYR A 289 -14.55 22.72 0.45
CA TYR A 289 -14.23 21.81 1.54
C TYR A 289 -13.17 22.46 2.42
N LYS A 290 -13.20 22.11 3.70
CA LYS A 290 -12.11 22.45 4.62
C LYS A 290 -10.80 21.84 4.09
N PRO A 291 -9.77 22.66 3.80
CA PRO A 291 -8.52 22.13 3.30
C PRO A 291 -7.77 21.39 4.41
N ARG A 292 -7.14 20.28 4.06
CA ARG A 292 -6.20 19.56 4.92
C ARG A 292 -4.81 19.59 4.32
N CYS A 293 -3.79 19.68 5.17
CA CYS A 293 -2.40 19.55 4.77
C CYS A 293 -1.85 18.21 5.23
N GLU A 294 -1.46 17.35 4.30
CA GLU A 294 -0.99 15.99 4.55
C GLU A 294 0.25 15.64 3.73
N LEU A 295 1.06 14.73 4.27
CA LEU A 295 2.19 14.12 3.58
C LEU A 295 1.78 12.74 3.08
N ILE A 296 1.86 12.53 1.77
CA ILE A 296 1.41 11.29 1.12
C ILE A 296 2.57 10.30 1.02
N ALA A 297 2.30 9.01 1.19
CA ALA A 297 3.32 7.99 1.04
C ALA A 297 3.74 7.86 -0.45
N PRO A 298 5.03 7.59 -0.76
CA PRO A 298 5.51 7.43 -2.14
C PRO A 298 4.79 6.33 -2.93
N LEU A 299 4.35 5.27 -2.27
CA LEU A 299 3.69 4.10 -2.86
C LEU A 299 2.25 3.96 -2.36
N ASP A 300 1.64 5.08 -1.98
CA ASP A 300 0.25 5.18 -1.61
C ASP A 300 -0.69 4.65 -2.71
N CYS A 301 -1.81 4.03 -2.34
CA CYS A 301 -2.74 3.46 -3.31
C CYS A 301 -3.36 4.49 -4.25
N MET A 302 -3.55 5.74 -3.80
CA MET A 302 -3.97 6.85 -4.66
C MET A 302 -2.91 7.18 -5.72
N MET A 303 -1.64 6.92 -5.43
CA MET A 303 -0.48 7.30 -6.26
C MET A 303 -0.02 6.18 -7.22
N TRP A 304 -0.69 5.01 -7.22
CA TRP A 304 -0.28 3.88 -8.06
C TRP A 304 -0.32 4.18 -9.56
N ASP A 305 -1.25 5.03 -10.02
CA ASP A 305 -1.24 5.52 -11.40
C ASP A 305 -0.74 6.96 -11.48
N ARG A 306 0.57 7.11 -11.71
CA ARG A 306 1.22 8.42 -11.79
C ARG A 306 0.77 9.24 -13.00
N LYS A 307 0.37 8.59 -14.08
CA LYS A 307 -0.17 9.28 -15.27
C LYS A 307 -1.54 9.86 -14.93
N LEU A 308 -2.35 9.14 -14.15
CA LEU A 308 -3.64 9.64 -13.67
C LEU A 308 -3.45 10.81 -12.70
N ILE A 309 -2.50 10.68 -11.77
CA ILE A 309 -2.16 11.80 -10.87
C ILE A 309 -1.72 13.02 -11.66
N ARG A 310 -0.87 12.87 -12.69
CA ARG A 310 -0.52 13.97 -13.58
C ARG A 310 -1.74 14.55 -14.29
N ALA A 311 -2.62 13.71 -14.85
CA ALA A 311 -3.80 14.16 -15.59
C ALA A 311 -4.81 14.93 -14.71
N LEU A 312 -5.00 14.51 -13.46
CA LEU A 312 -5.97 15.12 -12.55
C LEU A 312 -5.39 16.27 -11.72
N PHE A 313 -4.17 16.11 -11.21
CA PHE A 313 -3.56 17.03 -10.26
C PHE A 313 -2.47 17.92 -10.84
N ASP A 314 -2.07 17.70 -12.10
CA ASP A 314 -0.91 18.36 -12.72
C ASP A 314 0.36 18.21 -11.88
N PHE A 315 0.55 17.01 -11.31
CA PHE A 315 1.64 16.69 -10.41
C PHE A 315 2.44 15.51 -10.94
N GLU A 316 3.71 15.74 -11.26
CA GLU A 316 4.64 14.70 -11.66
C GLU A 316 5.46 14.20 -10.47
N TYR A 317 5.47 12.88 -10.28
CA TYR A 317 6.15 12.26 -9.14
C TYR A 317 6.92 11.01 -9.54
N THR A 318 8.21 11.00 -9.20
CA THR A 318 9.11 9.86 -9.36
C THR A 318 9.64 9.44 -8.00
N TRP A 319 9.65 8.14 -7.74
CA TRP A 319 10.26 7.57 -6.54
C TRP A 319 11.75 7.32 -6.84
N GLU A 320 12.60 8.27 -6.44
CA GLU A 320 14.01 8.36 -6.85
C GLU A 320 14.97 7.57 -5.95
N ILE A 321 14.45 6.63 -5.15
CA ILE A 321 15.24 5.87 -4.17
C ILE A 321 16.38 5.07 -4.83
N TYR A 322 16.13 4.55 -6.04
CA TYR A 322 17.09 3.78 -6.83
C TYR A 322 17.95 4.66 -7.75
N THR A 323 17.62 5.95 -7.86
CA THR A 323 18.41 6.90 -8.64
C THR A 323 19.69 7.22 -7.86
N PRO A 324 20.89 7.16 -8.48
CA PRO A 324 22.14 7.62 -7.87
C PRO A 324 22.00 9.04 -7.32
N ALA A 325 22.64 9.33 -6.18
CA ALA A 325 22.41 10.56 -5.42
C ALA A 325 22.64 11.85 -6.24
N ASP A 326 23.65 11.85 -7.09
CA ASP A 326 24.02 12.94 -8.01
C ASP A 326 23.05 13.13 -9.18
N LYS A 327 22.16 12.17 -9.42
CA LYS A 327 21.16 12.19 -10.51
C LYS A 327 19.73 12.41 -10.03
N ARG A 328 19.51 12.55 -8.71
CA ARG A 328 18.17 12.80 -8.16
C ARG A 328 17.74 14.22 -8.45
N LYS A 329 16.47 14.40 -8.82
CA LYS A 329 15.87 15.74 -8.97
C LYS A 329 15.52 16.35 -7.62
N TYR A 330 15.08 15.52 -6.67
CA TYR A 330 14.66 15.96 -5.34
C TYR A 330 15.52 15.33 -4.25
N GLY A 331 15.19 14.10 -3.84
CA GLY A 331 15.78 13.50 -2.64
C GLY A 331 15.60 11.98 -2.61
N PHE A 332 16.11 11.34 -1.56
CA PHE A 332 16.11 9.88 -1.45
C PHE A 332 14.71 9.32 -1.18
N TYR A 333 14.01 9.90 -0.19
CA TYR A 333 12.68 9.49 0.22
C TYR A 333 11.78 10.72 0.40
N VAL A 334 11.09 11.09 -0.67
CA VAL A 334 10.37 12.36 -0.81
C VAL A 334 8.87 12.13 -0.72
N LEU A 335 8.21 12.83 0.19
CA LEU A 335 6.77 12.76 0.41
C LEU A 335 6.05 13.88 -0.38
N PRO A 336 5.08 13.58 -1.25
CA PRO A 336 4.20 14.60 -1.82
C PRO A 336 3.46 15.35 -0.72
N MET A 337 3.45 16.68 -0.81
CA MET A 337 2.71 17.57 0.09
C MET A 337 1.37 17.90 -0.55
N LEU A 338 0.28 17.53 0.12
CA LEU A 338 -1.08 17.88 -0.27
C LEU A 338 -1.55 19.07 0.57
N TYR A 339 -2.25 20.04 -0.03
CA TYR A 339 -3.06 21.01 0.71
C TYR A 339 -4.37 21.31 -0.01
N GLY A 340 -5.50 21.00 0.67
CA GLY A 340 -6.81 21.06 0.04
C GLY A 340 -6.89 20.05 -1.11
N ASN A 341 -7.12 20.53 -2.32
CA ASN A 341 -7.27 19.66 -3.50
C ASN A 341 -6.12 19.74 -4.50
N ARG A 342 -4.93 20.13 -4.05
CA ARG A 342 -3.72 20.25 -4.88
C ARG A 342 -2.52 19.66 -4.17
N PHE A 343 -1.63 19.04 -4.94
CA PHE A 343 -0.25 18.87 -4.49
C PHE A 343 0.43 20.23 -4.54
N ILE A 344 0.99 20.66 -3.42
CA ILE A 344 1.61 21.98 -3.25
C ILE A 344 3.13 21.91 -3.25
N GLY A 345 3.69 20.70 -3.22
CA GLY A 345 5.12 20.50 -3.17
C GLY A 345 5.54 19.10 -2.77
N ARG A 346 6.78 19.01 -2.32
CA ARG A 346 7.50 17.79 -1.94
C ARG A 346 8.31 18.08 -0.69
N LEU A 347 8.39 17.10 0.20
CA LEU A 347 9.13 17.22 1.45
C LEU A 347 10.05 16.01 1.63
N GLU A 348 11.31 16.27 1.96
CA GLU A 348 12.25 15.25 2.38
C GLU A 348 12.51 15.39 3.88
N ALA A 349 12.28 14.31 4.63
CA ALA A 349 12.52 14.28 6.07
C ALA A 349 13.13 12.96 6.54
N VAL A 350 13.86 13.06 7.65
CA VAL A 350 14.43 11.93 8.37
C VAL A 350 14.04 12.02 9.84
N ALA A 351 13.55 10.93 10.42
CA ALA A 351 13.30 10.84 11.85
C ALA A 351 14.55 10.30 12.56
N ASP A 352 15.23 11.13 13.34
CA ASP A 352 16.30 10.70 14.25
C ASP A 352 15.69 10.35 15.60
N ILE A 353 15.28 9.09 15.73
CA ILE A 353 14.62 8.56 16.93
C ILE A 353 15.53 8.69 18.16
N LYS A 354 16.86 8.58 18.01
CA LYS A 354 17.80 8.68 19.14
C LYS A 354 17.84 10.10 19.70
N LYS A 355 17.62 11.11 18.86
CA LYS A 355 17.55 12.52 19.24
C LYS A 355 16.13 13.03 19.41
N SER A 356 15.11 12.18 19.26
CA SER A 356 13.70 12.57 19.21
C SER A 356 13.46 13.78 18.28
N THR A 357 14.13 13.79 17.13
CA THR A 357 14.14 14.95 16.22
C THR A 357 13.69 14.54 14.81
N LEU A 358 12.69 15.24 14.28
CA LEU A 358 12.31 15.16 12.88
C LEU A 358 13.10 16.22 12.11
N VAL A 359 14.07 15.77 11.32
CA VAL A 359 14.90 16.64 10.49
C VAL A 359 14.23 16.83 9.12
N ILE A 360 13.79 18.04 8.84
CA ILE A 360 13.32 18.48 7.52
C ILE A 360 14.54 18.86 6.70
N LYS A 361 14.87 18.05 5.71
CA LYS A 361 16.03 18.27 4.85
C LYS A 361 15.75 19.30 3.76
N ASN A 362 14.59 19.19 3.15
CA ASN A 362 14.22 20.01 2.00
C ASN A 362 12.70 20.12 1.87
N ILE A 363 12.25 21.27 1.35
CA ILE A 363 10.88 21.49 0.88
C ILE A 363 10.96 22.12 -0.51
N TRP A 364 10.34 21.48 -1.49
CA TRP A 364 10.19 22.02 -2.84
C TRP A 364 8.72 22.33 -3.09
N TYR A 365 8.38 23.59 -3.33
CA TYR A 365 7.02 23.99 -3.68
C TYR A 365 6.77 23.83 -5.19
N GLU A 366 5.53 23.50 -5.57
CA GLU A 366 5.14 23.53 -6.99
C GLU A 366 5.04 24.96 -7.51
N ASP A 367 5.14 25.12 -8.83
CA ASP A 367 5.02 26.40 -9.50
C ASP A 367 3.66 27.07 -9.20
N GLY A 368 3.70 28.38 -8.97
CA GLY A 368 2.52 29.18 -8.66
C GLY A 368 1.96 29.01 -7.24
N ILE A 369 2.63 28.26 -6.35
CA ILE A 369 2.23 28.14 -4.95
C ILE A 369 2.70 29.37 -4.16
N ARG A 370 1.75 30.23 -3.80
CA ARG A 370 2.01 31.37 -2.90
C ARG A 370 2.08 30.88 -1.45
N GLN A 371 3.22 31.09 -0.80
CA GLN A 371 3.47 30.78 0.61
C GLN A 371 2.79 31.80 1.54
N THR A 372 1.46 31.79 1.56
CA THR A 372 0.68 32.63 2.48
C THR A 372 0.84 32.18 3.92
N LYS A 373 0.61 33.09 4.89
CA LYS A 373 0.62 32.77 6.32
C LYS A 373 -0.27 31.56 6.66
N LYS A 374 -1.48 31.49 6.07
CA LYS A 374 -2.42 30.37 6.24
C LYS A 374 -1.83 29.04 5.77
N LEU A 375 -1.11 29.04 4.64
CA LEU A 375 -0.46 27.84 4.13
C LEU A 375 0.68 27.39 5.03
N GLN A 376 1.52 28.33 5.49
CA GLN A 376 2.62 28.05 6.40
C GLN A 376 2.11 27.47 7.73
N GLU A 377 1.04 28.05 8.30
CA GLU A 377 0.37 27.52 9.50
C GLU A 377 -0.14 26.09 9.29
N ALA A 378 -0.74 25.79 8.13
CA ALA A 378 -1.21 24.46 7.80
C ALA A 378 -0.05 23.44 7.67
N ILE A 379 1.06 23.84 7.05
CA ILE A 379 2.27 23.01 6.92
C ILE A 379 2.87 22.76 8.31
N ILE A 380 3.05 23.79 9.15
CA ILE A 380 3.55 23.63 10.52
C ILE A 380 2.66 22.70 11.33
N GLY A 381 1.33 22.84 11.20
CA GLY A 381 0.37 21.93 11.83
C GLY A 381 0.52 20.48 11.34
N CYS A 382 0.75 20.28 10.04
CA CYS A 382 1.04 18.96 9.46
C CYS A 382 2.34 18.38 10.03
N LEU A 383 3.43 19.15 10.04
CA LEU A 383 4.73 18.73 10.54
C LEU A 383 4.71 18.37 12.02
N LYS A 384 3.96 19.11 12.85
CA LYS A 384 3.77 18.77 14.28
C LYS A 384 3.08 17.42 14.45
N ARG A 385 2.04 17.13 13.67
CA ARG A 385 1.40 15.79 13.67
C ARG A 385 2.37 14.72 13.21
N PHE A 386 3.15 15.00 12.16
CA PHE A 386 4.11 14.08 11.58
C PHE A 386 5.31 13.77 12.50
N ALA A 387 5.79 14.77 13.24
CA ALA A 387 6.81 14.61 14.27
C ALA A 387 6.29 13.72 15.41
N LYS A 388 5.07 13.97 15.90
CA LYS A 388 4.42 13.12 16.90
C LYS A 388 4.26 11.67 16.43
N PHE A 389 3.83 11.45 15.19
CA PHE A 389 3.75 10.12 14.58
C PHE A 389 5.11 9.39 14.57
N ASN A 390 6.21 10.14 14.40
CA ASN A 390 7.58 9.62 14.43
C ASN A 390 8.23 9.66 15.82
N GLU A 391 7.48 9.90 16.90
CA GLU A 391 8.01 9.97 18.27
C GLU A 391 9.13 11.01 18.41
N CYS A 392 9.00 12.12 17.68
CA CYS A 392 9.91 13.25 17.70
C CYS A 392 9.28 14.45 18.39
N ASP A 393 9.99 15.04 19.35
CA ASP A 393 9.57 16.22 20.11
C ASP A 393 10.02 17.53 19.46
N VAL A 394 11.09 17.46 18.66
CA VAL A 394 11.71 18.61 17.98
C VAL A 394 11.58 18.45 16.47
N ILE A 395 11.29 19.56 15.79
CA ILE A 395 11.37 19.67 14.33
C ILE A 395 12.57 20.56 14.03
N ASP A 396 13.55 20.01 13.32
CA ASP A 396 14.75 20.73 12.88
C ASP A 396 14.64 21.02 11.38
N PHE A 397 14.68 22.30 11.02
CA PHE A 397 14.69 22.74 9.62
C PHE A 397 16.14 22.87 9.15
N ALA A 398 16.82 21.73 9.08
CA ALA A 398 18.19 21.70 8.62
C ALA A 398 18.25 22.16 7.15
N TYR A 399 19.04 23.22 6.89
CA TYR A 399 19.32 23.76 5.54
C TYR A 399 18.19 24.52 4.84
N LEU A 400 17.13 24.92 5.56
CA LEU A 400 16.19 25.90 5.03
C LEU A 400 16.63 27.30 5.48
N ASP A 401 17.05 28.14 4.55
CA ASP A 401 17.11 29.59 4.76
C ASP A 401 15.66 30.08 4.92
N VAL A 402 15.11 29.99 6.14
CA VAL A 402 13.74 30.40 6.49
C VAL A 402 13.61 31.90 6.56
#